data_AF-M2ZSB9-F1
#
_entry.id   AF-M2ZSB9-F1
#
_cell.length_a   1.000
_cell.length_b   1.000
_cell.length_c   1.000
_cell.angle_alpha   90.00
_cell.angle_beta   90.00
_cell.angle_gamma   90.00
#
_symmetry.space_group_name_H-M   'P 1'
#
loop_
_entity.id
_entity.type
_entity.pdbx_description
1 polymer ?
#
loop_
_entity_poly.entity_id
_entity_poly.type
_entity_poly.pdbx_seq_one_letter_code
_entity_poly.pdbx_strand_id
1 'polypeptide(L)'
;MTAAYTCFLAGNVLLWPAIVALATKIGRTRPAPAAWGGLFVLFGLFERTFHAGIDQAALGLAERRGAGFAESVVSESYQDLHLFSFLSFTIMFGWYVLAFAAYRAKALGIIQSIGLATMGLLPLGVLKGTEIVSIIGTAGLCVALVPAGLLALLESPKPSRRTVLLAAIAVPVLGGLAFASTLG
;
A
#
# COMPACT_ATOMS: atom_id res chain seq x y z
N MET A 1 13.14 -3.13 -15.63
CA MET A 1 12.49 -2.13 -14.75
C MET A 1 11.01 -2.42 -14.56
N THR A 2 10.27 -2.68 -15.64
CA THR A 2 8.81 -2.87 -15.63
C THR A 2 8.31 -3.92 -14.62
N ALA A 3 8.87 -5.13 -14.59
CA ALA A 3 8.40 -6.19 -13.70
C ALA A 3 8.50 -5.82 -12.20
N ALA A 4 9.64 -5.28 -11.78
CA ALA A 4 9.84 -4.87 -10.38
C ALA A 4 8.88 -3.73 -9.99
N TYR A 5 8.69 -2.78 -10.89
CA TYR A 5 7.77 -1.66 -10.71
C TYR A 5 6.29 -2.11 -10.64
N THR A 6 5.88 -3.01 -11.54
CA THR A 6 4.54 -3.62 -11.51
C THR A 6 4.30 -4.40 -10.23
N CYS A 7 5.27 -5.17 -9.74
CA CYS A 7 5.16 -5.88 -8.46
C CYS A 7 5.02 -4.92 -7.28
N PHE A 8 5.78 -3.82 -7.26
CA PHE A 8 5.66 -2.78 -6.25
C PHE A 8 4.25 -2.16 -6.24
N LEU A 9 3.75 -1.76 -7.42
CA LEU A 9 2.41 -1.17 -7.56
C LEU A 9 1.31 -2.16 -7.18
N ALA A 10 1.41 -3.41 -7.64
CA ALA A 10 0.49 -4.47 -7.25
C ALA A 10 0.50 -4.70 -5.74
N GLY A 11 1.68 -4.70 -5.11
CA GLY A 11 1.82 -4.77 -3.66
C GLY A 11 1.11 -3.61 -2.96
N ASN A 12 1.32 -2.38 -3.42
CA ASN A 12 0.67 -1.19 -2.85
C ASN A 12 -0.86 -1.27 -2.94
N VAL A 13 -1.39 -1.74 -4.07
CA VAL A 13 -2.83 -1.99 -4.23
C VAL A 13 -3.28 -3.10 -3.28
N LEU A 14 -2.58 -4.24 -3.23
CA LEU A 14 -2.96 -5.36 -2.35
C LEU A 14 -2.82 -5.06 -0.85
N LEU A 15 -2.22 -3.94 -0.45
CA LEU A 15 -2.22 -3.52 0.94
C LEU A 15 -3.58 -3.02 1.43
N TRP A 16 -4.42 -2.44 0.57
CA TRP A 16 -5.73 -1.91 1.01
C TRP A 16 -6.60 -2.97 1.72
N PRO A 17 -6.79 -4.22 1.20
CA PRO A 17 -7.58 -5.22 1.91
C PRO A 17 -6.92 -5.68 3.21
N ALA A 18 -5.58 -5.73 3.27
CA ALA A 18 -4.85 -6.09 4.49
C ALA A 18 -5.07 -5.06 5.60
N ILE A 19 -5.02 -3.77 5.26
CA ILE A 19 -5.30 -2.67 6.20
C ILE A 19 -6.77 -2.68 6.64
N VAL A 20 -7.72 -2.92 5.74
CA VAL A 20 -9.15 -3.06 6.09
C VAL A 20 -9.37 -4.23 7.04
N ALA A 21 -8.75 -5.39 6.78
CA ALA A 21 -8.85 -6.56 7.65
C ALA A 21 -8.26 -6.27 9.05
N LEU A 22 -7.10 -5.62 9.12
CA LEU A 22 -6.47 -5.23 10.38
C LEU A 22 -7.34 -4.21 11.14
N ALA A 23 -7.82 -3.16 10.48
CA ALA A 23 -8.71 -2.17 11.09
C ALA A 23 -10.00 -2.82 11.59
N THR A 24 -10.58 -3.76 10.84
CA THR A 24 -11.77 -4.52 11.27
C THR A 24 -11.47 -5.36 12.52
N LYS A 25 -10.32 -6.03 12.57
CA LYS A 25 -9.89 -6.81 13.75
C LYS A 25 -9.73 -5.91 14.98
N ILE A 26 -9.09 -4.75 14.83
CA ILE A 26 -8.91 -3.76 15.91
C ILE A 26 -10.27 -3.20 16.35
N GLY A 27 -11.15 -2.90 15.39
CA GLY A 27 -12.46 -2.28 15.61
C GLY A 27 -13.40 -3.08 16.51
N ARG A 28 -13.20 -4.40 16.61
CA ARG A 28 -13.91 -5.27 17.56
C ARG A 28 -13.70 -4.89 19.02
N THR A 29 -12.58 -4.26 19.35
CA THR A 29 -12.25 -3.82 20.71
C THR A 29 -12.11 -2.31 20.83
N ARG A 30 -11.65 -1.64 19.77
CA ARG A 30 -11.43 -0.19 19.74
C ARG A 30 -11.87 0.43 18.40
N PRO A 31 -13.17 0.74 18.24
CA PRO A 31 -13.73 1.18 16.96
C PRO A 31 -13.20 2.54 16.47
N ALA A 32 -13.10 3.54 17.36
CA ALA A 32 -12.66 4.88 16.98
C ALA A 32 -11.22 4.94 16.42
N PRO A 33 -10.18 4.45 17.13
CA PRO A 33 -8.82 4.49 16.59
C PRO A 33 -8.61 3.55 15.41
N ALA A 34 -9.38 2.45 15.31
CA ALA A 34 -9.38 1.60 14.13
C ALA A 34 -9.90 2.32 12.88
N ALA A 35 -11.01 3.06 13.02
CA ALA A 35 -11.60 3.82 11.92
C ALA A 35 -10.65 4.92 11.44
N TRP A 36 -10.13 5.74 12.36
CA TRP A 36 -9.22 6.84 11.99
C TRP A 36 -7.89 6.34 11.43
N GLY A 37 -7.24 5.38 12.11
CA GLY A 37 -5.97 4.81 11.63
C GLY A 37 -6.12 4.11 10.28
N GLY A 38 -7.19 3.31 10.11
CA GLY A 38 -7.48 2.66 8.84
C GLY A 38 -7.76 3.64 7.72
N LEU A 39 -8.59 4.66 7.96
CA LEU A 39 -8.94 5.67 6.97
C LEU A 39 -7.72 6.48 6.50
N PHE A 40 -6.89 6.93 7.44
CA PHE A 40 -5.69 7.70 7.12
C PHE A 40 -4.67 6.89 6.32
N VAL A 41 -4.47 5.62 6.67
CA VAL A 41 -3.59 4.73 5.89
C VAL A 41 -4.16 4.48 4.50
N LEU A 42 -5.48 4.29 4.36
CA LEU A 42 -6.11 4.10 3.04
C LEU A 42 -5.94 5.33 2.14
N PHE A 43 -6.09 6.55 2.67
CA PHE A 43 -5.77 7.77 1.93
C PHE A 43 -4.30 7.78 1.47
N GLY A 44 -3.40 7.28 2.30
CA GLY A 44 -1.99 7.12 1.96
C GLY A 44 -1.73 6.13 0.84
N LEU A 45 -2.44 5.01 0.82
CA LEU A 45 -2.31 4.02 -0.26
C LEU A 45 -2.83 4.58 -1.59
N PHE A 46 -3.88 5.40 -1.57
CA PHE A 46 -4.37 6.11 -2.76
C PHE A 46 -3.37 7.16 -3.24
N GLU A 47 -2.83 7.98 -2.34
CA GLU A 47 -1.76 8.92 -2.66
C GLU A 47 -0.56 8.18 -3.30
N ARG A 48 -0.11 7.06 -2.69
CA ARG A 48 1.04 6.33 -3.22
C ARG A 48 0.78 5.72 -4.59
N THR A 49 -0.45 5.28 -4.85
CA THR A 49 -0.88 4.78 -6.16
C THR A 49 -0.89 5.92 -7.19
N PHE A 50 -1.30 7.12 -6.79
CA PHE A 50 -1.22 8.32 -7.64
C PHE A 50 0.23 8.69 -7.95
N HIS A 51 1.11 8.76 -6.94
CA HIS A 51 2.54 9.01 -7.13
C HIS A 51 3.20 7.95 -8.01
N ALA A 52 2.77 6.69 -7.89
CA ALA A 52 3.22 5.65 -8.80
C ALA A 52 2.79 5.94 -10.26
N GLY A 53 1.55 6.36 -10.51
CA GLY A 53 1.15 6.81 -11.85
C GLY A 53 2.09 7.87 -12.44
N ILE A 54 2.51 8.85 -11.63
CA ILE A 54 3.47 9.87 -12.03
C ILE A 54 4.87 9.27 -12.27
N ASP A 55 5.36 8.41 -11.37
CA ASP A 55 6.65 7.71 -11.52
C ASP A 55 6.71 6.93 -12.84
N GLN A 56 5.63 6.24 -13.21
CA GLN A 56 5.54 5.49 -14.46
C GLN A 56 5.57 6.41 -15.69
N ALA A 57 4.85 7.54 -15.65
CA ALA A 57 4.88 8.53 -16.72
C ALA A 57 6.27 9.16 -16.87
N ALA A 58 6.91 9.49 -15.76
CA ALA A 58 8.25 10.07 -15.73
C ALA A 58 9.31 9.10 -16.28
N LEU A 59 9.26 7.82 -15.90
CA LEU A 59 10.11 6.78 -16.46
C LEU A 59 9.91 6.64 -17.98
N GLY A 60 8.66 6.66 -18.45
CA GLY A 60 8.35 6.63 -19.88
C GLY A 60 8.86 7.86 -20.65
N LEU A 61 8.84 9.05 -20.04
CA LEU A 61 9.44 10.27 -20.59
C LEU A 61 10.97 10.17 -20.61
N ALA A 62 11.58 9.66 -19.54
CA ALA A 62 13.03 9.49 -19.45
C ALA A 62 13.55 8.53 -20.52
N GLU A 63 12.84 7.43 -20.78
CA GLU A 63 13.18 6.48 -21.85
C GLU A 63 13.11 7.09 -23.26
N ARG A 64 12.17 8.02 -23.51
CA ARG A 64 11.94 8.60 -24.85
C ARG A 64 12.70 9.90 -25.13
N ARG A 65 12.92 10.72 -24.11
CA ARG A 65 13.41 12.11 -24.22
C ARG A 65 14.64 12.39 -23.34
N GLY A 66 15.10 11.42 -22.57
CA GLY A 66 16.23 11.53 -21.66
C GLY A 66 15.83 11.95 -20.23
N ALA A 67 16.65 11.54 -19.25
CA ALA A 67 16.36 11.73 -17.82
C ALA A 67 16.24 13.20 -17.40
N GLY A 68 17.12 14.09 -17.91
CA GLY A 68 17.08 15.51 -17.56
C GLY A 68 15.80 16.22 -18.01
N PHE A 69 15.23 15.81 -19.15
CA PHE A 69 13.94 16.35 -19.62
C PHE A 69 12.77 15.83 -18.77
N ALA A 70 12.80 14.56 -18.36
CA ALA A 70 11.77 14.01 -17.48
C ALA A 70 11.79 14.69 -16.10
N GLU A 71 12.99 14.94 -15.55
CA GLU A 71 13.17 15.65 -14.28
C GLU A 71 12.68 17.10 -14.36
N SER A 72 12.97 17.84 -15.44
CA SER A 72 12.48 19.22 -15.59
C SER A 72 10.95 19.28 -15.65
N VAL A 73 10.31 18.38 -16.41
CA VAL A 73 8.85 18.33 -16.52
C VAL A 73 8.19 17.97 -15.19
N VAL A 74 8.75 16.98 -14.46
CA VAL A 74 8.19 16.56 -13.16
C VAL A 74 8.45 17.63 -12.10
N SER A 75 9.64 18.21 -12.01
CA SER A 75 9.93 19.25 -11.01
C SER A 75 9.09 20.51 -11.19
N GLU A 76 8.79 20.89 -12.43
CA GLU A 76 7.92 22.03 -12.74
C GLU A 76 6.45 21.73 -12.40
N SER A 77 5.97 20.51 -12.68
CA SER A 77 4.57 20.12 -12.44
C SER A 77 4.28 19.65 -11.01
N TYR A 78 5.27 19.12 -10.30
CA TYR A 78 5.10 18.52 -8.96
C TYR A 78 5.01 19.56 -7.84
N GLN A 79 5.51 20.78 -8.08
CA GLN A 79 5.34 21.92 -7.17
C GLN A 79 3.90 22.46 -7.17
N ASP A 80 3.07 22.06 -8.14
CA ASP A 80 1.66 22.45 -8.15
C ASP A 80 0.92 21.81 -6.96
N LEU A 81 0.11 22.63 -6.28
CA LEU A 81 -0.73 22.18 -5.19
C LEU A 81 -1.72 21.12 -5.70
N HIS A 82 -1.50 19.89 -5.28
CA HIS A 82 -2.42 18.78 -5.51
C HIS A 82 -3.09 18.38 -4.19
N LEU A 83 -4.27 17.75 -4.28
CA LEU A 83 -5.10 17.38 -3.13
C LEU A 83 -4.29 16.70 -2.01
N PHE A 84 -3.34 15.83 -2.38
CA PHE A 84 -2.54 15.05 -1.43
C PHE A 84 -1.49 15.85 -0.65
N SER A 85 -1.05 17.03 -1.14
CA SER A 85 -0.13 17.89 -0.38
C SER A 85 -0.72 18.34 0.97
N PHE A 86 -2.05 18.44 1.05
CA PHE A 86 -2.77 18.74 2.29
C PHE A 86 -2.96 17.52 3.20
N LEU A 87 -2.85 16.31 2.64
CA LEU A 87 -3.06 15.06 3.38
C LEU A 87 -1.75 14.38 3.81
N SER A 88 -0.59 14.80 3.30
CA SER A 88 0.69 14.14 3.57
C SER A 88 0.96 13.92 5.07
N PHE A 89 0.65 14.92 5.91
CA PHE A 89 0.78 14.78 7.37
C PHE A 89 -0.18 13.72 7.93
N THR A 90 -1.45 13.77 7.53
CA THR A 90 -2.49 12.84 7.97
C THR A 90 -2.15 11.40 7.56
N ILE A 91 -1.58 11.22 6.38
CA ILE A 91 -1.21 9.94 5.80
C ILE A 91 -0.03 9.31 6.54
N MET A 92 1.04 10.07 6.78
CA MET A 92 2.17 9.59 7.58
C MET A 92 1.74 9.29 9.01
N PHE A 93 0.91 10.16 9.60
CA PHE A 93 0.42 10.00 10.95
C PHE A 93 -0.51 8.78 11.10
N GLY A 94 -1.25 8.44 10.04
CA GLY A 94 -2.14 7.28 9.99
C GLY A 94 -1.45 5.98 10.37
N TRP A 95 -0.22 5.76 9.93
CA TRP A 95 0.55 4.55 10.26
C TRP A 95 0.83 4.43 11.76
N TYR A 96 1.18 5.53 12.43
CA TYR A 96 1.40 5.54 13.88
C TYR A 96 0.11 5.31 14.66
N VAL A 97 -0.99 5.94 14.23
CA VAL A 97 -2.32 5.74 14.85
C VAL A 97 -2.75 4.29 14.72
N LEU A 98 -2.61 3.70 13.52
CA LEU A 98 -2.98 2.30 13.27
C LEU A 98 -2.09 1.34 14.05
N ALA A 99 -0.78 1.56 14.10
CA ALA A 99 0.16 0.77 14.88
C ALA A 99 -0.14 0.81 16.38
N PHE A 100 -0.39 1.99 16.93
CA PHE A 100 -0.77 2.16 18.33
C PHE A 100 -2.10 1.46 18.62
N ALA A 101 -3.09 1.61 17.73
CA ALA A 101 -4.38 0.94 17.86
C ALA A 101 -4.23 -0.59 17.83
N ALA A 102 -3.40 -1.12 16.93
CA ALA A 102 -3.11 -2.54 16.79
C ALA A 102 -2.48 -3.13 18.06
N TYR A 103 -1.47 -2.44 18.61
CA TYR A 103 -0.84 -2.81 19.87
C TYR A 103 -1.85 -2.81 21.03
N ARG A 104 -2.58 -1.70 21.20
CA ARG A 104 -3.55 -1.56 22.29
C ARG A 104 -4.62 -2.63 22.21
N ALA A 105 -5.15 -2.90 21.02
CA ALA A 105 -6.18 -3.91 20.78
C ALA A 105 -5.66 -5.36 20.88
N LYS A 106 -4.34 -5.56 21.11
CA LYS A 106 -3.68 -6.87 21.04
C LYS A 106 -3.92 -7.59 19.70
N ALA A 107 -4.17 -6.82 18.63
CA ALA A 107 -4.38 -7.35 17.29
C ALA A 107 -3.04 -7.76 16.67
N LEU A 108 -1.96 -7.05 17.03
CA LEU A 108 -0.57 -7.31 16.72
C LEU A 108 0.28 -7.25 18.01
N GLY A 109 1.38 -7.99 18.05
CA GLY A 109 2.39 -7.88 19.10
C GLY A 109 3.19 -6.58 19.01
N ILE A 110 4.05 -6.32 20.00
CA ILE A 110 4.89 -5.11 20.05
C ILE A 110 5.79 -5.01 18.81
N ILE A 111 6.53 -6.07 18.47
CA ILE A 111 7.45 -6.08 17.33
C ILE A 111 6.71 -5.80 16.02
N GLN A 112 5.56 -6.43 15.83
CA GLN A 112 4.70 -6.23 14.65
C GLN A 112 4.15 -4.81 14.59
N SER A 113 3.77 -4.23 15.72
CA SER A 113 3.26 -2.85 15.79
C SER A 113 4.36 -1.83 15.51
N ILE A 114 5.57 -2.06 16.00
CA ILE A 114 6.76 -1.24 15.66
C ILE A 114 7.06 -1.37 14.16
N GLY A 115 7.05 -2.59 13.62
CA GLY A 115 7.23 -2.83 12.19
C GLY A 115 6.17 -2.14 11.33
N LEU A 116 4.92 -2.05 11.79
CA LEU A 116 3.88 -1.29 11.09
C LEU A 116 4.14 0.23 11.15
N ALA A 117 4.64 0.72 12.29
CA ALA A 117 4.94 2.14 12.48
C ALA A 117 6.10 2.64 11.60
N THR A 118 7.04 1.78 11.17
CA THR A 118 8.15 2.20 10.29
C THR A 118 7.66 2.69 8.93
N MET A 119 6.43 2.35 8.52
CA MET A 119 5.81 2.91 7.31
C MET A 119 5.62 4.43 7.40
N GLY A 120 5.47 4.98 8.60
CA GLY A 120 5.43 6.42 8.82
C GLY A 120 6.77 7.13 8.61
N LEU A 121 7.85 6.40 8.34
CA LEU A 121 9.17 6.95 7.99
C LEU A 121 9.42 6.99 6.49
N LEU A 122 8.56 6.36 5.68
CA LEU A 122 8.75 6.30 4.24
C LEU A 122 8.63 7.72 3.65
N PRO A 123 9.61 8.16 2.85
CA PRO A 123 9.54 9.46 2.22
C PRO A 123 8.37 9.48 1.24
N LEU A 124 7.52 10.50 1.37
CA LEU A 124 6.45 10.75 0.41
C LEU A 124 7.01 11.44 -0.84
N GLY A 125 6.43 11.09 -1.99
CA GLY A 125 6.61 11.77 -3.27
C GLY A 125 7.08 10.91 -4.42
N VAL A 126 7.38 11.57 -5.53
CA VAL A 126 7.74 10.98 -6.83
C VAL A 126 9.25 10.99 -7.04
N LEU A 127 9.73 10.08 -7.89
CA LEU A 127 11.15 9.94 -8.27
C LEU A 127 12.10 9.70 -7.09
N LYS A 128 11.55 9.25 -5.95
CA LYS A 128 12.32 8.80 -4.79
C LYS A 128 12.92 7.43 -5.09
N GLY A 129 14.25 7.36 -5.15
CA GLY A 129 14.98 6.10 -5.29
C GLY A 129 14.84 5.20 -4.05
N THR A 130 15.34 3.97 -4.15
CA THR A 130 15.41 3.05 -3.01
C THR A 130 16.39 3.57 -1.97
N GLU A 131 15.86 4.24 -0.95
CA GLU A 131 16.64 4.66 0.23
C GLU A 131 16.68 3.54 1.29
N ILE A 132 17.69 3.57 2.17
CA ILE A 132 17.80 2.63 3.31
C ILE A 132 16.52 2.64 4.16
N VAL A 133 15.91 3.82 4.33
CA VAL A 133 14.63 4.00 5.04
C VAL A 133 13.49 3.24 4.35
N SER A 134 13.49 3.15 3.02
CA SER A 134 12.50 2.38 2.25
C SER A 134 12.61 0.88 2.48
N ILE A 135 13.85 0.39 2.62
CA ILE A 135 14.12 -1.02 2.95
C ILE A 135 13.61 -1.32 4.37
N ILE A 136 13.91 -0.44 5.34
CA ILE A 136 13.46 -0.60 6.73
C ILE A 136 11.93 -0.55 6.83
N GLY A 137 11.28 0.38 6.13
CA GLY A 137 9.82 0.49 6.08
C GLY A 137 9.18 -0.78 5.53
N THR A 138 9.66 -1.26 4.38
CA THR A 138 9.12 -2.46 3.72
C THR A 138 9.36 -3.72 4.56
N ALA A 139 10.56 -3.87 5.14
CA ALA A 139 10.87 -4.98 6.03
C ALA A 139 9.98 -4.98 7.29
N GLY A 140 9.77 -3.80 7.89
CA GLY A 140 8.85 -3.63 9.02
C GLY A 140 7.42 -4.01 8.69
N LEU A 141 6.93 -3.61 7.51
CA LEU A 141 5.61 -3.98 7.02
C LEU A 141 5.48 -5.50 6.82
N CYS A 142 6.50 -6.16 6.28
CA CYS A 142 6.55 -7.61 6.18
C CYS A 142 6.49 -8.27 7.56
N VAL A 143 7.28 -7.79 8.53
CA VAL A 143 7.25 -8.28 9.92
C VAL A 143 5.88 -8.11 10.56
N ALA A 144 5.16 -7.02 10.24
CA ALA A 144 3.83 -6.76 10.77
C ALA A 144 2.75 -7.66 10.14
N LEU A 145 2.72 -7.75 8.81
CA LEU A 145 1.59 -8.31 8.08
C LEU A 145 1.77 -9.78 7.68
N VAL A 146 2.99 -10.25 7.40
CA VAL A 146 3.21 -11.63 6.93
C VAL A 146 2.83 -12.65 8.02
N PRO A 147 3.29 -12.54 9.29
CA PRO A 147 2.89 -13.48 10.32
C PRO A 147 1.39 -13.38 10.64
N ALA A 148 0.85 -12.17 10.65
CA ALA A 148 -0.57 -11.94 10.91
C ALA A 148 -1.47 -12.55 9.82
N GLY A 149 -1.07 -12.42 8.55
CA GLY A 149 -1.74 -13.03 7.41
C GLY A 149 -1.65 -14.56 7.44
N LEU A 150 -0.47 -15.11 7.77
CA LEU A 150 -0.30 -16.55 7.88
C LEU A 150 -1.17 -17.14 9.00
N LEU A 151 -1.19 -16.52 10.19
CA LEU A 151 -2.06 -16.94 11.29
C LEU A 151 -3.53 -16.83 10.90
N ALA A 152 -3.95 -15.74 10.24
CA ALA A 152 -5.32 -15.60 9.76
C ALA A 152 -5.71 -16.72 8.77
N LEU A 153 -4.80 -17.14 7.89
CA LEU A 153 -5.05 -18.26 6.97
C LEU A 153 -5.12 -19.60 7.70
N LEU A 154 -4.28 -19.82 8.72
CA LEU A 154 -4.25 -21.06 9.50
C LEU A 154 -5.46 -21.21 10.44
N GLU A 155 -5.94 -20.10 11.00
CA GLU A 155 -7.12 -20.08 11.90
C GLU A 155 -8.45 -20.05 11.14
N SER A 156 -8.43 -19.75 9.84
CA SER A 156 -9.64 -19.66 9.04
C SER A 156 -10.27 -21.03 8.77
N PRO A 157 -11.61 -21.14 8.83
CA PRO A 157 -12.31 -22.35 8.40
C PRO A 157 -11.95 -22.71 6.95
N LYS A 158 -11.90 -24.01 6.65
CA LYS A 158 -11.64 -24.47 5.27
C LYS A 158 -12.65 -23.80 4.31
N PRO A 159 -12.18 -23.19 3.21
CA PRO A 159 -13.07 -22.53 2.28
C PRO A 159 -14.06 -23.54 1.70
N SER A 160 -15.32 -23.12 1.57
CA SER A 160 -16.35 -23.97 1.00
C SER A 160 -16.00 -24.33 -0.45
N ARG A 161 -16.42 -25.52 -0.93
CA ARG A 161 -16.21 -25.92 -2.34
C ARG A 161 -16.74 -24.88 -3.32
N ARG A 162 -17.85 -24.21 -2.98
CA ARG A 162 -18.44 -23.11 -3.77
C ARG A 162 -17.50 -21.91 -3.85
N THR A 163 -16.88 -21.51 -2.74
CA THR A 163 -15.91 -20.41 -2.70
C THR A 163 -14.67 -20.75 -3.53
N VAL A 164 -14.16 -21.98 -3.43
CA VAL A 164 -13.01 -22.44 -4.24
C VAL A 164 -13.34 -22.40 -5.73
N LEU A 165 -14.52 -22.88 -6.12
CA LEU A 165 -14.95 -22.91 -7.52
C LEU A 165 -15.18 -21.50 -8.07
N LEU A 166 -15.80 -20.61 -7.28
CA LEU A 166 -15.94 -19.20 -7.63
C LEU A 166 -14.60 -18.51 -7.79
N ALA A 167 -13.64 -18.74 -6.88
CA ALA A 167 -12.30 -18.17 -6.99
C ALA A 167 -11.56 -18.71 -8.23
N ALA A 168 -11.66 -20.02 -8.49
CA ALA A 168 -11.04 -20.67 -9.64
C ALA A 168 -11.57 -20.13 -10.99
N ILE A 169 -12.80 -19.62 -11.03
CA ILE A 169 -13.37 -18.96 -12.22
C ILE A 169 -13.05 -17.46 -12.22
N ALA A 170 -13.22 -16.77 -11.09
CA ALA A 170 -13.06 -15.33 -11.00
C ALA A 170 -11.64 -14.87 -11.30
N VAL A 171 -10.62 -15.59 -10.81
CA VAL A 171 -9.21 -15.25 -11.04
C VAL A 171 -8.86 -15.22 -12.54
N PRO A 172 -9.10 -16.28 -13.33
CA PRO A 172 -8.81 -16.24 -14.77
C PRO A 172 -9.72 -15.29 -15.53
N VAL A 173 -10.99 -15.10 -15.13
CA VAL A 173 -11.87 -14.10 -15.77
C VAL A 173 -11.33 -12.69 -15.56
N LEU A 174 -10.95 -12.33 -14.33
CA LEU A 174 -10.34 -11.04 -14.04
C LEU A 174 -9.00 -10.88 -14.75
N GLY A 175 -8.19 -11.93 -14.83
CA GLY A 175 -6.96 -11.93 -15.61
C GLY A 175 -7.20 -11.72 -17.11
N GLY A 176 -8.23 -12.36 -17.66
CA GLY A 176 -8.66 -12.20 -19.05
C GLY A 176 -9.18 -10.79 -19.33
N LEU A 177 -9.99 -10.22 -18.43
CA LEU A 177 -10.47 -8.84 -18.53
C LEU A 177 -9.32 -7.83 -18.43
N ALA A 178 -8.37 -8.07 -17.53
CA ALA A 178 -7.16 -7.24 -17.42
C ALA A 178 -6.35 -7.31 -18.72
N PHE A 179 -6.15 -8.50 -19.29
CA PHE A 179 -5.48 -8.63 -20.58
C PHE A 179 -6.25 -7.93 -21.71
N ALA A 180 -7.56 -8.12 -21.79
CA ALA A 180 -8.41 -7.46 -22.78
C ALA A 180 -8.31 -5.93 -22.67
N SER A 181 -8.23 -5.38 -21.45
CA SER A 181 -8.05 -3.94 -21.23
C SER A 181 -6.72 -3.38 -21.75
N THR A 182 -5.72 -4.24 -22.00
CA THR A 182 -4.46 -3.81 -22.63
C THR A 182 -4.52 -3.77 -24.16
N LEU A 183 -5.59 -4.27 -24.77
CA LEU A 183 -5.73 -4.35 -26.24
C LEU A 183 -6.32 -3.10 -26.88
N GLY A 184 -6.87 -2.16 -26.11
CA GLY A 184 -7.46 -0.90 -26.59
C GLY A 184 -8.97 -0.96 -26.71
#